data_AF-F9EN96-F1
#
_entry.id   AF-F9EN96-F1
#
_cell.length_a   1.000
_cell.length_b   1.000
_cell.length_c   1.000
_cell.angle_alpha   90.00
_cell.angle_beta   90.00
_cell.angle_gamma   90.00
#
_symmetry.space_group_name_H-M   'P 1'
#
loop_
_entity.id
_entity.type
_entity.pdbx_description
1 polymer ?
#
loop_
_entity_poly.entity_id
_entity_poly.type
_entity_poly.pdbx_seq_one_letter_code
_entity_poly.pdbx_strand_id
1 'polypeptide(L)'
;MDLELLFLNLKKNAIENFKNKVLENISEKDFEEFSNILSVYEEENGSVIHAAEKLFMHKNTLQYKLNKIKRLSGYDPRNLKDFTILSLAFKLKNLE
;
A
#
# COMPACT_ATOMS: atom_id res chain seq x y z
N MET A 1 -9.54 -12.12 -3.76
CA MET A 1 -9.00 -12.68 -2.49
C MET A 1 -9.96 -12.25 -1.41
N ASP A 2 -10.69 -13.19 -0.80
CA ASP A 2 -11.79 -12.91 0.14
C ASP A 2 -11.26 -12.56 1.52
N LEU A 3 -10.42 -11.53 1.58
CA LEU A 3 -9.80 -11.04 2.80
C LEU A 3 -10.84 -10.64 3.86
N GLU A 4 -12.01 -10.15 3.41
CA GLU A 4 -13.16 -9.84 4.28
C GLU A 4 -13.55 -11.03 5.15
N LEU A 5 -13.63 -12.24 4.59
CA LEU A 5 -13.97 -13.46 5.34
C LEU A 5 -12.91 -13.80 6.40
N LEU A 6 -11.64 -13.54 6.10
CA LEU A 6 -10.54 -13.74 7.05
C LEU A 6 -10.58 -12.69 8.18
N PHE A 7 -10.96 -11.45 7.86
CA PHE A 7 -10.99 -10.35 8.81
C PHE A 7 -12.20 -10.37 9.76
N LEU A 8 -13.33 -10.97 9.35
CA LEU A 8 -14.53 -11.11 10.21
C LEU A 8 -14.25 -11.76 11.57
N ASN A 9 -13.26 -12.67 11.63
CA ASN A 9 -12.90 -13.40 12.85
C ASN A 9 -11.70 -12.82 13.60
N LEU A 10 -11.09 -11.75 13.08
CA LEU A 10 -9.97 -11.08 13.74
C LEU A 10 -10.48 -10.04 14.74
N LYS A 11 -9.79 -9.92 15.89
CA LYS A 11 -10.16 -8.92 16.89
C LYS A 11 -9.96 -7.52 16.30
N LYS A 12 -10.99 -6.67 16.36
CA LYS A 12 -10.95 -5.29 15.85
C LYS A 12 -9.73 -4.51 16.34
N ASN A 13 -9.36 -4.67 17.61
CA ASN A 13 -8.18 -4.01 18.18
C ASN A 13 -6.85 -4.43 17.52
N ALA A 14 -6.72 -5.68 17.08
CA ALA A 14 -5.52 -6.15 16.40
C ALA A 14 -5.43 -5.55 14.99
N ILE A 15 -6.56 -5.40 14.30
CA ILE A 15 -6.65 -4.73 13.00
C ILE A 15 -6.29 -3.26 13.15
N GLU A 16 -6.88 -2.55 14.12
CA GLU A 16 -6.55 -1.14 14.38
C GLU A 16 -5.07 -0.95 14.72
N ASN A 17 -4.51 -1.76 15.61
CA ASN A 17 -3.09 -1.69 15.96
C ASN A 17 -2.19 -1.93 14.74
N PHE A 18 -2.56 -2.86 13.86
CA PHE A 18 -1.83 -3.14 12.63
C PHE A 18 -1.91 -1.96 11.66
N LYS A 19 -3.11 -1.42 11.39
CA LYS A 19 -3.31 -0.25 10.53
C LYS A 19 -2.50 0.93 11.04
N ASN A 20 -2.63 1.25 12.33
CA ASN A 20 -1.92 2.37 12.95
C ASN A 20 -0.42 2.22 12.81
N LYS A 21 0.14 1.02 13.07
CA LYS A 21 1.58 0.76 12.91
C LYS A 21 2.09 1.04 11.49
N VAL A 22 1.29 0.82 10.46
CA VAL A 22 1.72 0.95 9.06
C VAL A 22 1.40 2.35 8.49
N LEU A 23 0.28 2.93 8.91
CA LEU A 23 -0.33 4.11 8.29
C LEU A 23 -0.24 5.39 9.14
N GLU A 24 0.26 5.34 10.38
CA GLU A 24 0.28 6.48 11.32
C GLU A 24 0.85 7.77 10.73
N ASN A 25 1.88 7.67 9.87
CA ASN A 25 2.58 8.81 9.29
C ASN A 25 2.10 9.14 7.86
N ILE A 26 0.99 8.54 7.41
CA ILE A 26 0.45 8.74 6.06
C ILE A 26 -0.80 9.62 6.15
N SER A 27 -0.70 10.84 5.61
CA SER A 27 -1.85 11.77 5.50
C SER A 27 -2.95 11.21 4.61
N GLU A 28 -4.19 11.70 4.74
CA GLU A 28 -5.31 11.27 3.88
C GLU A 28 -5.02 11.47 2.39
N LYS A 29 -4.45 12.61 2.01
CA LYS A 29 -4.05 12.89 0.63
C LYS A 29 -3.01 11.89 0.12
N ASP A 30 -2.02 11.57 0.95
CA ASP A 30 -1.00 10.59 0.59
C ASP A 30 -1.58 9.18 0.55
N PHE A 31 -2.56 8.87 1.40
CA PHE A 31 -3.22 7.57 1.43
C PHE A 31 -3.95 7.28 0.12
N GLU A 32 -4.75 8.22 -0.41
CA GLU A 32 -5.43 8.05 -1.70
C GLU A 32 -4.44 7.83 -2.84
N GLU A 33 -3.39 8.67 -2.92
CA GLU A 33 -2.34 8.55 -3.94
C GLU A 33 -1.61 7.20 -3.85
N PHE A 34 -1.19 6.80 -2.65
CA PHE A 34 -0.43 5.57 -2.44
C PHE A 34 -1.29 4.32 -2.63
N SER A 35 -2.58 4.37 -2.27
CA SER A 35 -3.53 3.28 -2.53
C SER A 35 -3.59 2.97 -4.02
N ASN A 36 -3.76 4.01 -4.86
CA ASN A 36 -3.78 3.85 -6.31
C ASN A 36 -2.43 3.34 -6.85
N ILE A 37 -1.31 3.93 -6.38
CA ILE A 37 0.04 3.50 -6.78
C ILE A 37 0.27 2.02 -6.44
N LEU A 38 -0.04 1.59 -5.22
CA LEU A 38 0.18 0.22 -4.76
C LEU A 38 -0.72 -0.77 -5.50
N SER A 39 -1.97 -0.41 -5.81
CA SER A 39 -2.88 -1.24 -6.61
C SER A 39 -2.33 -1.49 -8.01
N VAL A 40 -1.98 -0.41 -8.73
CA VAL A 40 -1.41 -0.54 -10.08
C VAL A 40 -0.06 -1.25 -10.04
N TYR A 41 0.76 -0.99 -9.04
CA TYR A 41 2.03 -1.70 -8.87
C TYR A 41 1.84 -3.20 -8.60
N GLU A 42 0.80 -3.60 -7.85
CA GLU A 42 0.40 -5.00 -7.67
C GLU A 42 -0.01 -5.65 -9.00
N GLU A 43 -0.91 -4.99 -9.74
CA GLU A 43 -1.44 -5.45 -11.02
C GLU A 43 -0.35 -5.69 -12.06
N GLU A 44 0.66 -4.82 -12.06
CA GLU A 44 1.83 -4.91 -12.95
C GLU A 44 2.96 -5.78 -12.37
N ASN A 45 2.69 -6.62 -11.37
CA ASN A 45 3.64 -7.54 -10.73
C ASN A 45 4.93 -6.87 -10.23
N GLY A 46 4.81 -5.66 -9.70
CA GLY A 46 5.93 -4.87 -9.21
C GLY A 46 6.80 -4.25 -10.31
N SER A 47 6.35 -4.25 -11.57
CA SER A 47 7.06 -3.55 -12.65
C SER A 47 6.92 -2.04 -12.51
N VAL A 48 7.99 -1.36 -12.11
CA VAL A 48 8.04 0.11 -12.06
C VAL A 48 7.80 0.74 -13.43
N ILE A 49 8.25 0.08 -14.51
CA ILE A 49 8.11 0.62 -15.86
C ILE A 49 6.63 0.59 -16.28
N HIS A 50 6.00 -0.58 -16.23
CA HIS A 50 4.61 -0.74 -16.66
C HIS A 50 3.64 0.01 -15.72
N ALA A 51 3.88 -0.02 -14.41
CA ALA A 51 3.07 0.74 -13.48
C ALA A 51 3.17 2.25 -13.72
N ALA A 52 4.36 2.76 -14.05
CA ALA A 52 4.53 4.18 -14.36
C ALA A 52 3.79 4.57 -15.65
N GLU A 53 3.84 3.72 -16.69
CA GLU A 53 3.07 3.91 -17.93
C GLU A 53 1.56 3.95 -17.66
N LYS A 54 1.04 2.99 -16.89
CA LYS A 54 -0.38 2.89 -16.55
C LYS A 54 -0.88 4.01 -15.65
N LEU A 55 0.00 4.55 -14.80
CA LEU A 55 -0.26 5.72 -13.96
C LEU A 55 0.01 7.05 -14.68
N PHE A 56 0.33 7.04 -15.98
CA PHE A 56 0.69 8.22 -16.77
C PHE A 56 1.78 9.08 -16.13
N MET A 57 2.77 8.43 -15.52
CA MET A 57 3.90 9.09 -14.87
C MET A 57 5.23 8.60 -15.43
N HIS A 58 6.26 9.44 -15.29
CA HIS A 58 7.62 9.00 -15.58
C HIS A 58 8.10 8.00 -14.52
N LYS A 59 8.87 6.99 -14.92
CA LYS A 59 9.39 5.94 -14.00
C LYS A 59 10.11 6.51 -12.77
N ASN A 60 10.84 7.61 -12.92
CA ASN A 60 11.55 8.23 -11.79
C ASN A 60 10.59 8.87 -10.79
N THR A 61 9.47 9.41 -11.27
CA THR A 61 8.40 9.94 -10.41
C THR A 61 7.78 8.81 -9.60
N LEU A 62 7.48 7.66 -10.24
CA LEU A 62 7.00 6.48 -9.51
C LEU A 62 8.01 6.03 -8.46
N GLN A 63 9.29 5.91 -8.81
CA GLN A 63 10.33 5.54 -7.84
C GLN A 63 10.42 6.51 -6.66
N TYR A 64 10.31 7.81 -6.91
CA TYR A 64 10.25 8.80 -5.83
C TYR A 64 9.05 8.58 -4.90
N LYS A 65 7.88 8.25 -5.47
CA LYS A 65 6.67 7.94 -4.68
C LYS A 65 6.82 6.63 -3.89
N LEU A 66 7.40 5.57 -4.46
CA LEU A 66 7.71 4.33 -3.73
C LEU A 66 8.70 4.57 -2.58
N ASN A 67 9.71 5.43 -2.79
CA ASN A 67 10.62 5.85 -1.73
C ASN A 67 9.90 6.70 -0.66
N LYS A 68 8.92 7.53 -1.05
CA LYS A 68 8.08 8.27 -0.10
C LYS A 68 7.25 7.32 0.76
N ILE A 69 6.62 6.29 0.17
CA ILE A 69 5.90 5.24 0.90
C ILE A 69 6.83 4.57 1.91
N LYS A 70 8.03 4.16 1.49
CA LYS A 70 9.03 3.57 2.39
C LYS A 70 9.38 4.47 3.56
N ARG A 71 9.62 5.75 3.31
CA ARG A 71 10.00 6.70 4.36
C ARG A 71 8.89 6.90 5.39
N LEU A 72 7.63 6.96 4.95
CA LEU A 72 6.50 7.22 5.84
C LEU A 72 6.04 5.97 6.59
N SER A 73 6.04 4.82 5.93
CA SER A 73 5.54 3.55 6.52
C SER A 73 6.62 2.71 7.19
N GLY A 74 7.89 2.90 6.81
CA GLY A 74 9.00 2.01 7.18
C GLY A 74 9.14 0.75 6.31
N TYR A 75 8.23 0.50 5.35
CA TYR A 75 8.19 -0.71 4.53
C TYR A 75 8.50 -0.38 3.06
N ASP A 76 9.42 -1.10 2.41
CA ASP A 76 9.76 -0.86 1.01
C ASP A 76 8.82 -1.62 0.07
N PRO A 77 8.00 -0.94 -0.77
CA PRO A 77 7.08 -1.63 -1.69
C PRO A 77 7.76 -2.56 -2.70
N ARG A 78 9.08 -2.40 -2.92
CA ARG A 78 9.85 -3.26 -3.84
C ARG A 78 10.31 -4.56 -3.19
N ASN A 79 10.20 -4.68 -1.87
CA ASN A 79 10.41 -5.95 -1.18
C ASN A 79 9.06 -6.65 -1.03
N LEU A 80 8.97 -7.91 -1.48
CA LEU A 80 7.71 -8.64 -1.50
C LEU A 80 7.04 -8.74 -0.11
N LYS A 81 7.83 -8.98 0.95
CA LYS A 81 7.33 -9.10 2.32
C LYS A 81 6.74 -7.78 2.82
N ASP A 82 7.45 -6.69 2.58
CA ASP A 82 7.03 -5.34 2.94
C ASP A 82 5.81 -4.90 2.12
N PHE A 83 5.78 -5.24 0.82
CA PHE A 83 4.64 -5.00 -0.04
C PHE A 83 3.38 -5.71 0.47
N THR A 84 3.48 -6.96 0.91
CA THR A 84 2.33 -7.67 1.50
C THR A 84 1.79 -6.93 2.72
N ILE A 85 2.66 -6.43 3.60
CA ILE A 85 2.27 -5.65 4.79
C ILE A 85 1.54 -4.37 4.37
N LEU A 86 2.10 -3.62 3.41
CA LEU A 86 1.49 -2.40 2.88
C LEU A 86 0.13 -2.69 2.23
N SER A 87 0.07 -3.65 1.31
CA SER A 87 -1.16 -4.01 0.60
C SER A 87 -2.28 -4.39 1.56
N LEU A 88 -1.99 -5.17 2.61
CA LEU A 88 -2.98 -5.50 3.64
C LEU A 88 -3.44 -4.27 4.42
N ALA A 89 -2.53 -3.40 4.87
CA ALA A 89 -2.89 -2.22 5.66
C ALA A 89 -3.78 -1.25 4.87
N PHE A 90 -3.45 -1.02 3.59
CA PHE A 90 -4.24 -0.15 2.71
C PHE A 90 -5.62 -0.77 2.39
N LYS A 91 -5.68 -2.06 2.08
CA LYS A 91 -6.96 -2.76 1.84
C LYS A 91 -7.85 -2.73 3.07
N LEU A 92 -7.29 -2.98 4.27
CA LEU A 92 -8.02 -2.93 5.54
C LEU A 92 -8.63 -1.56 5.84
N LYS A 93 -7.94 -0.46 5.49
CA LYS A 93 -8.47 0.90 5.66
C LYS A 93 -9.57 1.25 4.66
N ASN A 94 -9.60 0.62 3.47
CA ASN A 94 -10.65 0.82 2.46
C ASN A 94 -11.93 0.01 2.72
N LEU A 95 -11.92 -0.93 3.67
CA LEU A 95 -13.08 -1.77 4.02
C LEU A 95 -14.01 -1.13 5.07
N GLU A 96 -13.69 0.08 5.52
CA GLU A 96 -14.48 0.88 6.48
C GLU A 96 -15.38 1.88 5.76
#